data_AF-A0A971NMM6-F1
#
_entry.id   AF-A0A971NMM6-F1
#
_cell.length_a   1.000
_cell.length_b   1.000
_cell.length_c   1.000
_cell.angle_alpha   90.00
_cell.angle_beta   90.00
_cell.angle_gamma   90.00
#
_symmetry.space_group_name_H-M   'P 1'
#
loop_
_entity.id
_entity.type
_entity.pdbx_description
1 polymer ?
#
loop_
_entity_poly.entity_id
_entity_poly.type
_entity_poly.pdbx_seq_one_letter_code
_entity_poly.pdbx_strand_id
1 'polypeptide(L)'
;MSHDKRPQCDIGQVIRSIVDENDLSPEHLRHIEECPVCSEERRILAGRLGLLGRRAAEYSPLPARRIVLPQEDHPLLLRPGSGWRLAFGTAAGFAAVVLAAAWIMFRAGFVTPVSHLDVAGEMARDEALMAEISMLEENPLPEAYRDISPEIISETDEDIFDFIVPVSSLDRWSRGKEA
;
A
#
# COMPACT_ATOMS: atom_id res chain seq x y z
N MET A 1 -22.31 8.54 -39.78
CA MET A 1 -22.52 7.22 -39.15
C MET A 1 -22.66 7.46 -37.66
N SER A 2 -23.90 7.55 -37.19
CA SER A 2 -24.22 7.88 -35.80
C SER A 2 -24.13 6.60 -34.97
N HIS A 3 -23.22 6.57 -33.99
CA HIS A 3 -23.18 5.51 -32.99
C HIS A 3 -24.43 5.66 -32.10
N ASP A 4 -25.47 4.87 -32.40
CA ASP A 4 -26.60 4.62 -31.51
C ASP A 4 -26.06 3.86 -30.28
N LYS A 5 -25.48 4.61 -29.33
CA LYS A 5 -25.15 4.10 -27.98
C LYS A 5 -26.47 3.92 -27.24
N ARG A 6 -27.18 2.82 -27.53
CA ARG A 6 -28.17 2.33 -26.57
C ARG A 6 -27.42 2.10 -25.25
N PRO A 7 -27.90 2.62 -24.11
CA PRO A 7 -27.32 2.30 -22.82
C PRO A 7 -27.53 0.80 -22.62
N GLN A 8 -26.52 0.01 -22.96
CA GLN A 8 -26.52 -1.41 -22.71
C GLN A 8 -26.37 -1.56 -21.21
N CYS A 9 -27.41 -2.04 -20.54
CA CYS A 9 -27.36 -2.26 -19.10
C CYS A 9 -26.27 -3.30 -18.83
N ASP A 10 -25.22 -2.88 -18.14
CA ASP A 10 -24.16 -3.78 -17.71
C ASP A 10 -24.73 -4.74 -16.66
N ILE A 11 -24.32 -6.01 -16.71
CA ILE A 11 -24.79 -7.03 -15.77
C ILE A 11 -24.49 -6.64 -14.31
N GLY A 12 -23.43 -5.86 -14.09
CA GLY A 12 -23.10 -5.28 -12.79
C GLY A 12 -24.20 -4.35 -12.25
N GLN A 13 -24.88 -3.59 -13.12
CA GLN A 13 -25.99 -2.71 -12.71
C GLN A 13 -27.23 -3.51 -12.33
N VAL A 14 -27.53 -4.58 -13.07
CA VAL A 14 -28.64 -5.51 -12.74
C VAL A 14 -28.38 -6.18 -11.39
N ILE A 15 -27.16 -6.64 -11.13
CA ILE A 15 -26.79 -7.26 -9.84
C ILE A 15 -26.93 -6.24 -8.70
N ARG A 16 -26.37 -5.03 -8.84
CA ARG A 16 -26.44 -3.99 -7.82
C ARG A 16 -27.89 -3.60 -7.51
N SER A 17 -28.78 -3.54 -8.52
CA SER A 17 -30.21 -3.26 -8.33
C SER A 17 -30.98 -4.28 -7.45
N ILE A 18 -30.37 -5.43 -7.14
CA ILE A 18 -30.95 -6.47 -6.27
C ILE A 18 -30.29 -6.44 -4.88
N VAL A 19 -29.01 -6.10 -4.79
CA VAL A 19 -28.25 -6.09 -3.52
C VAL A 19 -28.51 -4.82 -2.72
N ASP A 20 -28.38 -3.66 -3.37
CA ASP A 20 -28.68 -2.36 -2.79
C ASP A 20 -29.19 -1.40 -3.87
N GLU A 21 -30.47 -1.04 -3.79
CA GLU A 21 -31.09 -0.11 -4.74
C GLU A 21 -30.49 1.31 -4.64
N ASN A 22 -29.88 1.67 -3.51
CA ASN A 22 -29.30 3.01 -3.30
C ASN A 22 -27.92 3.20 -3.96
N ASP A 23 -27.27 2.11 -4.37
CA ASP A 23 -25.97 2.13 -5.04
C ASP A 23 -26.07 2.44 -6.55
N LEU A 24 -27.28 2.57 -7.09
CA LEU A 24 -27.52 2.97 -8.48
C LEU A 24 -27.94 4.43 -8.59
N SER A 25 -27.50 5.08 -9.68
CA SER A 25 -28.08 6.37 -10.04
C SER A 25 -29.55 6.20 -10.47
N PRO A 26 -30.42 7.19 -10.20
CA PRO A 26 -31.86 7.10 -10.49
C PRO A 26 -32.16 6.86 -11.97
N GLU A 27 -31.27 7.30 -12.87
CA GLU A 27 -31.41 7.10 -14.31
C GLU A 27 -31.28 5.62 -14.70
N HIS A 28 -30.39 4.87 -14.04
CA HIS A 28 -30.19 3.44 -14.30
C HIS A 28 -31.32 2.59 -13.73
N LEU A 29 -31.83 2.93 -12.53
CA LEU A 29 -33.00 2.26 -11.97
C LEU A 29 -34.21 2.39 -12.88
N ARG A 30 -34.48 3.61 -13.34
CA ARG A 30 -35.57 3.86 -14.30
C ARG A 30 -35.39 3.06 -15.59
N HIS A 31 -34.16 3.00 -16.12
CA HIS A 31 -33.88 2.17 -17.31
C HIS A 31 -34.19 0.68 -17.07
N ILE A 32 -33.79 0.13 -15.92
CA ILE A 32 -34.04 -1.28 -15.59
C ILE A 32 -35.54 -1.57 -15.47
N GLU A 33 -36.33 -0.62 -14.96
CA GLU A 33 -37.79 -0.75 -14.85
C GLU A 33 -38.51 -0.59 -16.19
N GLU A 34 -38.07 0.35 -17.03
CA GLU A 34 -38.70 0.65 -18.33
C GLU A 34 -38.28 -0.35 -19.42
N CYS A 35 -37.07 -0.92 -19.33
CA CYS A 35 -36.55 -1.85 -20.33
C CYS A 35 -37.03 -3.29 -20.04
N PRO A 36 -37.80 -3.92 -20.95
CA PRO A 36 -38.35 -5.27 -20.74
C PRO A 36 -37.27 -6.36 -20.68
N VAL A 37 -36.13 -6.13 -21.32
CA VAL A 37 -35.00 -7.08 -21.28
C VAL A 37 -34.33 -7.05 -19.91
N CYS A 38 -34.01 -5.85 -19.42
CA CYS A 38 -33.31 -5.67 -18.14
C CYS A 38 -34.20 -6.04 -16.95
N SER A 39 -35.50 -5.74 -17.01
CA SER A 39 -36.45 -6.13 -15.98
C SER A 39 -36.63 -7.66 -15.90
N GLU A 40 -36.65 -8.35 -17.05
CA GLU A 40 -36.71 -9.81 -17.08
C GLU A 40 -35.43 -10.44 -16.53
N GLU A 41 -34.26 -9.94 -16.91
CA GLU A 41 -32.98 -10.40 -16.35
C GLU A 41 -32.90 -10.19 -14.84
N ARG A 42 -33.34 -9.02 -14.34
CA ARG A 42 -33.44 -8.73 -12.90
C ARG A 42 -34.36 -9.75 -12.22
N ARG A 43 -35.52 -10.05 -12.80
CA ARG A 43 -36.50 -11.00 -12.26
C ARG A 43 -35.94 -12.43 -12.19
N ILE A 44 -35.29 -12.89 -13.26
CA ILE A 44 -34.66 -14.22 -13.30
C ILE A 44 -33.56 -14.32 -12.24
N LEU A 45 -32.70 -13.31 -12.14
CA LEU A 45 -31.61 -13.30 -11.17
C LEU A 45 -32.14 -13.28 -9.73
N ALA A 46 -33.12 -12.42 -9.42
CA ALA A 46 -33.78 -12.35 -8.12
C ALA A 46 -34.41 -13.70 -7.73
N GLY A 47 -35.07 -14.37 -8.67
CA GLY A 47 -35.64 -15.71 -8.46
C GLY A 47 -34.59 -16.76 -8.13
N ARG A 48 -33.45 -16.77 -8.84
CA ARG A 48 -32.32 -17.68 -8.59
C ARG A 48 -31.68 -17.43 -7.22
N LEU A 49 -31.46 -16.16 -6.86
CA LEU A 49 -30.91 -15.79 -5.55
C LEU A 49 -31.86 -16.16 -4.41
N GLY A 50 -33.18 -15.99 -4.60
CA GLY A 50 -34.18 -16.43 -3.63
C GLY A 50 -34.19 -17.95 -3.41
N LEU A 51 -34.04 -18.74 -4.48
CA LEU A 51 -33.90 -20.20 -4.38
C LEU A 51 -32.61 -20.60 -3.63
N LEU A 52 -31.49 -19.94 -3.95
CA LEU A 52 -30.23 -20.16 -3.26
C LEU A 52 -30.33 -19.81 -1.78
N GLY A 53 -30.93 -18.67 -1.45
CA GLY A 53 -31.14 -18.23 -0.07
C GLY A 53 -31.99 -19.20 0.75
N ARG A 54 -33.05 -19.77 0.17
CA ARG A 54 -33.85 -20.82 0.83
C ARG A 54 -33.05 -22.09 1.10
N ARG A 55 -32.27 -22.56 0.13
CA ARG A 55 -31.40 -23.73 0.33
C ARG A 55 -30.32 -23.43 1.37
N ALA A 56 -29.68 -22.26 1.28
CA ALA A 56 -28.69 -21.84 2.26
C ALA A 56 -29.30 -21.82 3.67
N ALA A 57 -30.52 -21.33 3.85
CA ALA A 57 -31.21 -21.35 5.13
C ALA A 57 -31.53 -22.78 5.63
N GLU A 58 -31.86 -23.71 4.74
CA GLU A 58 -32.14 -25.11 5.08
C GLU A 58 -30.88 -25.87 5.54
N TYR A 59 -29.74 -25.60 4.90
CA TYR A 59 -28.48 -26.28 5.21
C TYR A 59 -27.56 -25.50 6.16
N SER A 60 -27.90 -24.26 6.52
CA SER A 60 -27.09 -23.45 7.43
C SER A 60 -27.48 -23.71 8.88
N PRO A 61 -26.51 -24.04 9.77
CA PRO A 61 -26.79 -24.15 11.19
C PRO A 61 -27.21 -22.80 11.77
N LEU A 62 -28.17 -22.82 12.69
CA LEU A 62 -28.53 -21.63 13.46
C LEU A 62 -27.29 -21.12 14.22
N PRO A 63 -26.92 -19.83 14.08
CA PRO A 63 -25.75 -19.30 14.76
C PRO A 63 -25.96 -19.37 16.27
N ALA A 64 -25.01 -19.96 16.99
CA ALA A 64 -25.08 -20.14 18.45
C ALA A 64 -25.07 -18.82 19.24
N ARG A 65 -24.65 -17.71 18.60
CA ARG A 65 -24.63 -16.37 19.18
C ARG A 65 -25.13 -15.36 18.16
N ARG A 66 -25.83 -14.33 18.63
CA ARG A 66 -26.17 -13.16 17.82
C ARG A 66 -24.88 -12.46 17.41
N ILE A 67 -24.58 -12.45 16.11
CA ILE A 67 -23.49 -11.66 15.55
C ILE A 67 -23.91 -10.19 15.64
N VAL A 68 -23.24 -9.43 16.49
CA VAL A 68 -23.37 -7.97 16.53
C VAL A 68 -22.36 -7.44 15.53
N LEU A 69 -22.84 -7.00 14.37
CA LEU A 69 -22.02 -6.26 13.44
C LEU A 69 -21.64 -4.93 14.11
N PRO A 70 -20.37 -4.50 14.04
CA PRO A 70 -20.02 -3.12 14.36
C PRO A 70 -20.90 -2.26 13.46
N GLN A 71 -21.80 -1.50 14.06
CA GLN A 71 -22.53 -0.49 13.34
C GLN A 71 -21.45 0.50 12.91
N GLU A 72 -21.17 0.57 11.61
CA GLU A 72 -20.41 1.68 11.06
C GLU A 72 -21.26 2.91 11.35
N ASP A 73 -20.96 3.55 12.47
CA ASP A 73 -21.53 4.82 12.84
C ASP A 73 -21.13 5.78 11.71
N HIS A 74 -22.00 5.92 10.70
CA HIS A 74 -21.97 7.08 9.83
C HIS A 74 -21.86 8.27 10.79
N PRO A 75 -20.80 9.09 10.71
CA PRO A 75 -20.57 10.13 11.69
C PRO A 75 -21.80 11.03 11.64
N LEU A 76 -22.69 10.84 12.62
CA LEU A 76 -23.86 11.67 12.81
C LEU A 76 -23.30 13.06 12.93
N LEU A 77 -23.52 13.85 11.87
CA LEU A 77 -23.16 15.25 11.75
C LEU A 77 -23.28 15.87 13.14
N LEU A 78 -22.11 16.17 13.72
CA LEU A 78 -21.99 16.69 15.07
C LEU A 78 -23.02 17.79 15.25
N ARG A 79 -24.03 17.50 16.07
CA ARG A 79 -25.04 18.47 16.48
C ARG A 79 -24.30 19.71 17.02
N PRO A 80 -24.41 20.88 16.36
CA PRO A 80 -23.65 22.05 16.74
C PRO A 80 -24.25 22.59 18.03
N GLY A 81 -23.60 22.34 19.15
CA GLY A 81 -24.06 22.93 20.41
C GLY A 81 -23.36 22.44 21.67
N SER A 82 -22.88 21.19 21.70
CA SER A 82 -22.34 20.63 22.95
C SER A 82 -20.87 20.21 22.92
N GLY A 83 -20.26 19.98 21.75
CA GLY A 83 -18.89 19.46 21.63
C GLY A 83 -17.79 20.52 21.45
N TRP A 84 -18.14 21.71 20.95
CA TRP A 84 -17.13 22.73 20.63
C TRP A 84 -16.40 23.27 21.87
N ARG A 85 -17.09 23.40 23.00
CA ARG A 85 -16.45 23.85 24.25
C ARG A 85 -15.41 22.86 24.77
N LEU A 86 -15.59 21.55 24.53
CA LEU A 86 -14.62 20.54 24.91
C LEU A 86 -13.42 20.52 23.96
N ALA A 87 -13.66 20.65 22.64
CA ALA A 87 -12.61 20.64 21.62
C ALA A 87 -11.67 21.88 21.71
N PHE A 88 -12.20 23.06 22.02
CA PHE A 88 -11.36 24.24 22.25
C PHE A 88 -10.55 24.15 23.56
N GLY A 89 -11.08 23.45 24.59
CA GLY A 89 -10.36 23.24 25.85
C GLY A 89 -9.16 22.30 25.72
N THR A 90 -9.27 21.23 24.92
CA THR A 90 -8.18 20.26 24.73
C THR A 90 -7.05 20.81 23.87
N ALA A 91 -7.36 21.56 22.80
CA ALA A 91 -6.35 22.19 21.95
C ALA A 91 -5.54 23.26 22.71
N ALA A 92 -6.21 24.11 23.50
CA ALA A 92 -5.55 25.13 24.30
C ALA A 92 -4.70 24.50 25.43
N GLY A 93 -5.19 23.43 26.07
CA GLY A 93 -4.46 22.70 27.10
C GLY A 93 -3.17 22.07 26.56
N PHE A 94 -3.23 21.42 25.40
CA PHE A 94 -2.05 20.82 24.78
C PHE A 94 -1.00 21.88 24.39
N ALA A 95 -1.42 22.99 23.78
CA ALA A 95 -0.51 24.08 23.45
C ALA A 95 0.18 24.69 24.68
N ALA A 96 -0.55 24.86 25.79
CA ALA A 96 0.01 25.36 27.04
C ALA A 96 1.04 24.39 27.65
N VAL A 97 0.79 23.07 27.58
CA VAL A 97 1.73 22.05 28.07
C VAL A 97 3.01 22.05 27.23
N VAL A 98 2.90 22.12 25.89
CA VAL A 98 4.07 22.18 25.00
C VAL A 98 4.90 23.44 25.26
N LEU A 99 4.26 24.60 25.42
CA LEU A 99 4.95 25.85 25.74
C LEU A 99 5.62 25.81 27.13
N ALA A 100 4.95 25.25 28.13
CA ALA A 100 5.52 25.08 29.47
C ALA A 100 6.74 24.13 29.45
N ALA A 101 6.64 23.01 28.72
CA ALA A 101 7.73 22.06 28.56
C ALA A 101 8.93 22.70 27.84
N ALA A 102 8.68 23.43 26.75
CA ALA A 102 9.72 24.16 26.02
C ALA A 102 10.41 25.21 26.91
N TRP A 103 9.63 25.97 27.69
CA TRP A 103 10.15 26.96 28.63
C TRP A 103 11.00 26.32 29.73
N ILE A 104 10.56 25.19 30.28
CA ILE A 104 11.31 24.43 31.31
C ILE A 104 12.61 23.91 30.71
N MET A 105 12.60 23.30 29.51
CA MET A 105 13.82 22.81 28.86
C MET A 105 14.82 23.94 28.56
N PHE A 106 14.32 25.10 28.12
CA PHE A 106 15.16 26.27 27.87
C PHE A 106 15.79 26.80 29.17
N ARG A 107 15.02 26.90 30.25
CA ARG A 107 15.52 27.38 31.55
C ARG A 107 16.45 26.37 32.24
N ALA A 108 16.21 25.08 32.05
CA ALA A 108 17.04 24.00 32.60
C ALA A 108 18.32 23.76 31.78
N GLY A 109 18.56 24.53 30.70
CA GLY A 109 19.80 24.46 29.93
C GLY A 109 19.94 23.21 29.06
N PHE A 110 18.85 22.45 28.85
CA PHE A 110 18.86 21.27 27.97
C PHE A 110 19.02 21.63 26.49
N VAL A 111 18.65 22.86 26.11
CA VAL A 111 18.85 23.38 24.77
C VAL A 111 20.09 24.26 24.78
N THR A 112 21.26 23.67 24.55
CA THR A 112 22.48 24.43 24.32
C THR A 112 22.39 25.09 22.95
N PRO A 113 22.57 26.42 22.83
CA PRO A 113 22.63 27.05 21.52
C PRO A 113 23.82 26.45 20.78
N VAL A 114 23.58 25.89 19.59
CA VAL A 114 24.63 25.37 18.72
C VAL A 114 25.63 26.50 18.48
N SER A 115 26.86 26.32 18.93
CA SER A 115 27.87 27.37 18.85
C SER A 115 28.46 27.41 17.45
N HIS A 116 28.84 28.60 16.99
CA HIS A 116 29.51 28.75 15.69
C HIS A 116 30.82 27.96 15.60
N LEU A 117 31.46 27.70 16.75
CA LEU A 117 32.66 26.87 16.89
C LEU A 117 32.36 25.39 16.66
N ASP A 118 31.23 24.89 17.15
CA ASP A 118 30.81 23.50 16.91
C ASP A 118 30.51 23.28 15.42
N VAL A 119 29.83 24.24 14.77
CA VAL A 119 29.56 24.18 13.33
C VAL A 119 30.85 24.19 12.52
N ALA A 120 31.81 25.06 12.85
CA ALA A 120 33.11 25.10 12.17
C ALA A 120 33.92 23.80 12.36
N GLY A 121 33.82 23.18 13.54
CA GLY A 121 34.44 21.89 13.84
C GLY A 121 33.82 20.74 13.03
N GLU A 122 32.49 20.70 12.90
CA GLU A 122 31.79 19.72 12.07
C GLU A 122 32.12 19.90 10.57
N MET A 123 32.16 21.15 10.07
CA MET A 123 32.52 21.43 8.68
C MET A 123 33.93 20.94 8.33
N ALA A 124 34.90 21.09 9.24
CA ALA A 124 36.27 20.61 9.04
C ALA A 124 36.35 19.07 9.05
N ARG A 125 35.50 18.39 9.83
CA ARG A 125 35.41 16.92 9.83
C ARG A 125 34.80 16.41 8.53
N ASP A 126 33.75 17.07 8.04
CA ASP A 126 33.12 16.74 6.77
C ASP A 126 34.10 16.90 5.61
N GLU A 127 34.90 17.98 5.59
CA GLU A 127 35.92 18.19 4.56
C GLU A 127 36.99 17.07 4.57
N ALA A 128 37.44 16.64 5.75
CA ALA A 128 38.37 15.52 5.89
C ALA A 128 37.79 14.20 5.38
N LEU A 129 36.52 13.92 5.68
CA LEU A 129 35.82 12.73 5.22
C LEU A 129 35.65 12.73 3.69
N MET A 130 35.28 13.87 3.10
CA MET A 130 35.14 14.01 1.65
C MET A 130 36.49 13.81 0.93
N ALA A 131 37.59 14.27 1.54
CA ALA A 131 38.93 14.03 0.99
C ALA A 131 39.33 12.54 1.04
N GLU A 132 38.96 11.82 2.11
CA GLU A 132 39.15 10.37 2.20
C GLU A 132 38.35 9.65 1.11
N ILE A 133 37.08 9.99 0.94
CA ILE A 133 36.22 9.40 -0.10
C ILE A 133 36.81 9.64 -1.50
N SER A 134 37.28 10.85 -1.80
CA SER A 134 37.90 11.19 -3.08
C SER A 134 39.17 10.37 -3.35
N MET A 135 39.96 10.09 -2.31
CA MET A 135 41.14 9.24 -2.42
C MET A 135 40.78 7.77 -2.71
N LEU A 136 39.68 7.28 -2.12
CA LEU A 136 39.17 5.93 -2.41
C LEU A 136 38.54 5.82 -3.81
N GLU A 137 37.99 6.92 -4.35
CA GLU A 137 37.48 6.96 -5.73
C GLU A 137 38.62 6.84 -6.76
N GLU A 138 39.71 7.60 -6.56
CA GLU A 138 40.88 7.57 -7.45
C GLU A 138 41.68 6.27 -7.33
N ASN A 139 41.70 5.64 -6.14
CA ASN A 139 42.38 4.37 -5.92
C ASN A 139 41.53 3.43 -5.03
N PRO A 140 40.69 2.57 -5.64
CA PRO A 140 39.76 1.71 -4.90
C PRO A 140 40.44 0.58 -4.13
N LEU A 141 41.74 0.34 -4.37
CA LEU A 141 42.53 -0.63 -3.60
C LEU A 141 43.49 0.10 -2.64
N PRO A 142 43.25 0.02 -1.31
CA PRO A 142 44.21 0.48 -0.32
C PRO A 142 45.56 -0.21 -0.52
N GLU A 143 46.67 0.47 -0.23
CA GLU A 143 48.03 -0.04 -0.49
C GLU A 143 48.29 -1.43 0.10
N ALA A 144 47.71 -1.74 1.27
CA ALA A 144 47.81 -3.04 1.91
C ALA A 144 47.27 -4.22 1.06
N TYR A 145 46.42 -3.95 0.07
CA TYR A 145 45.85 -4.97 -0.82
C TYR A 145 46.48 -4.98 -2.22
N ARG A 146 47.33 -3.99 -2.56
CA ARG A 146 48.02 -3.97 -3.87
C ARG A 146 48.96 -5.17 -4.03
N ASP A 147 49.64 -5.57 -2.95
CA ASP A 147 50.57 -6.71 -2.96
C ASP A 147 49.88 -8.07 -3.06
N ILE A 148 48.57 -8.12 -2.83
CA ILE A 148 47.74 -9.33 -2.91
C ILE A 148 47.00 -9.38 -4.26
N SER A 149 46.96 -8.28 -5.01
CA SER A 149 46.37 -8.24 -6.34
C SER A 149 47.24 -9.06 -7.29
N PRO A 150 46.73 -10.18 -7.85
CA PRO A 150 47.49 -10.91 -8.85
C PRO A 150 47.70 -9.97 -10.04
N GLU A 151 48.97 -9.68 -10.34
CA GLU A 151 49.37 -9.10 -11.61
C GLU A 151 48.69 -9.92 -12.71
N ILE A 152 47.97 -9.27 -13.63
CA ILE A 152 47.12 -9.93 -14.63
C ILE A 152 48.02 -10.86 -15.47
N ILE A 153 48.06 -12.13 -15.08
CA ILE A 153 48.71 -13.17 -15.86
C ILE A 153 47.76 -13.40 -17.03
N SER A 154 48.21 -13.00 -18.21
CA SER A 154 47.47 -12.98 -19.49
C SER A 154 47.09 -14.38 -20.04
N GLU A 155 46.90 -15.37 -19.18
CA GLU A 155 46.46 -16.71 -19.54
C GLU A 155 45.30 -17.09 -18.63
N THR A 156 44.13 -16.51 -18.92
CA THR A 156 42.88 -16.91 -18.28
C THR A 156 42.49 -18.28 -18.85
N ASP A 157 42.80 -19.34 -18.10
CA ASP A 157 42.44 -20.71 -18.47
C ASP A 157 40.91 -20.86 -18.45
N GLU A 158 40.32 -21.26 -19.58
CA GLU A 158 38.85 -21.34 -19.77
C GLU A 158 38.19 -22.32 -18.78
N ASP A 159 38.98 -23.24 -18.22
CA ASP A 159 38.59 -24.22 -17.20
C ASP A 159 38.13 -23.59 -15.87
N ILE A 160 38.54 -22.35 -15.56
CA ILE A 160 38.13 -21.65 -14.34
C ILE A 160 36.64 -21.27 -14.40
N PHE A 161 36.13 -20.98 -15.59
CA PHE A 161 34.71 -20.63 -15.76
C PHE A 161 33.79 -21.85 -15.56
N ASP A 162 34.30 -23.05 -15.82
CA ASP A 162 33.58 -24.31 -15.61
C ASP A 162 33.47 -24.69 -14.12
N PHE A 163 34.38 -24.17 -13.28
CA PHE A 163 34.30 -24.32 -11.82
C PHE A 163 33.30 -23.36 -11.16
N ILE A 164 33.13 -22.16 -11.72
CA ILE A 164 32.30 -21.10 -11.11
C ILE A 164 30.82 -21.24 -11.51
N VAL A 165 30.52 -21.82 -12.67
CA VAL A 165 29.15 -22.03 -13.13
C VAL A 165 28.77 -23.51 -12.98
N PRO A 166 28.00 -23.91 -11.96
CA PRO A 166 27.46 -25.26 -11.94
C PRO A 166 26.49 -25.41 -13.12
N VAL A 167 26.88 -26.16 -14.15
CA VAL A 167 26.00 -26.54 -15.26
C VAL A 167 24.84 -27.40 -14.72
N SER A 168 23.74 -26.75 -14.39
CA SER A 168 22.51 -27.42 -14.01
C SER A 168 21.98 -28.21 -15.20
N SER A 169 21.82 -29.51 -15.01
CA SER A 169 21.39 -30.53 -15.98
C SER A 169 20.03 -30.25 -16.63
N LEU A 170 19.97 -29.40 -17.67
CA LEU A 170 18.75 -29.14 -18.45
C LEU A 170 18.67 -29.87 -19.79
N ASP A 171 19.48 -30.91 -20.02
CA ASP A 171 19.42 -31.71 -21.26
C ASP A 171 18.66 -33.04 -21.15
N ARG A 172 17.94 -33.28 -20.04
CA ARG A 172 17.19 -34.55 -19.85
C ARG A 172 15.79 -34.55 -20.50
N TRP A 173 15.26 -33.41 -21.00
CA TRP A 173 13.88 -33.36 -21.50
C TRP A 173 13.70 -33.60 -23.01
N SER A 174 14.74 -33.51 -23.86
CA SER A 174 14.53 -33.55 -25.33
C SER A 174 14.72 -34.90 -26.02
N ARG A 175 15.02 -36.00 -25.32
CA ARG A 175 15.32 -37.31 -25.97
C ARG A 175 14.29 -38.44 -25.72
N GLY A 176 13.05 -38.08 -25.37
CA GLY A 176 11.96 -39.04 -25.07
C GLY A 176 10.79 -39.07 -26.06
N LYS A 177 10.94 -38.51 -27.26
CA LYS A 177 9.98 -38.65 -28.36
C LYS A 177 10.75 -38.88 -29.64
N GLU A 178 10.96 -40.16 -29.98
CA GLU A 178 11.23 -40.75 -31.30
C GLU A 178 12.14 -41.98 -31.14
N ALA A 179 11.53 -43.11 -30.75
CA ALA A 179 11.82 -44.48 -31.20
C ALA A 179 10.89 -45.45 -30.45
#